data_AF-A0A5B1QWC4-F1
#
_entry.id   AF-A0A5B1QWC4-F1
#
_cell.length_a   1.000
_cell.length_b   1.000
_cell.length_c   1.000
_cell.angle_alpha   90.00
_cell.angle_beta   90.00
_cell.angle_gamma   90.00
#
_symmetry.space_group_name_H-M   'P 1'
#
loop_
_entity.id
_entity.type
_entity.pdbx_description
1 polymer ?
#
loop_
_entity_poly.entity_id
_entity_poly.type
_entity_poly.pdbx_seq_one_letter_code
_entity_poly.pdbx_strand_id
1 'polypeptide(L)'
;MKGVANEARLYSGKLEHLQGIYVPQYHGHFVGHTDEGPTSCIVLDYCGEECDLLFLALPMDFRRAFASAMVAIHDAGVRHFDIRNRNVLNNKGFPVVIDFEEAEDHECERTMEIVENIPAPFDSQFGCDELHQLCIDLRLWKPGMFQYIWSSQPAAEYLCRPYSLAETAPDSWSYEDAVREAYRVIDEHLKEFYPEDYNRWCEMVDKMPPPSRSCSRVCNEMPPSASALSASDDPLSLESPSRGHYMYNR
;
A
#
# COMPACT_ATOMS: atom_id res chain seq x y z
N MET A 1 16.13 -27.27 10.67
CA MET A 1 15.84 -28.54 9.97
C MET A 1 14.45 -28.63 9.36
N LYS A 2 13.40 -27.99 9.90
CA LYS A 2 12.05 -28.09 9.30
C LYS A 2 11.90 -27.32 7.97
N GLY A 3 12.49 -26.13 7.84
CA GLY A 3 12.41 -25.29 6.62
C GLY A 3 12.92 -26.00 5.36
N VAL A 4 14.19 -26.42 5.36
CA VAL A 4 14.83 -27.13 4.22
C VAL A 4 14.04 -28.39 3.78
N ALA A 5 13.53 -29.18 4.74
CA ALA A 5 12.74 -30.36 4.42
C ALA A 5 11.36 -30.02 3.83
N ASN A 6 10.74 -28.92 4.29
CA ASN A 6 9.49 -28.41 3.73
C ASN A 6 9.69 -27.90 2.30
N GLU A 7 10.71 -27.07 2.08
CA GLU A 7 11.07 -26.57 0.75
C GLU A 7 11.38 -27.72 -0.23
N ALA A 8 12.18 -28.70 0.18
CA ALA A 8 12.48 -29.89 -0.61
C ALA A 8 11.22 -30.67 -1.03
N ARG A 9 10.22 -30.78 -0.13
CA ARG A 9 8.93 -31.42 -0.42
C ARG A 9 8.14 -30.65 -1.48
N LEU A 10 8.18 -29.32 -1.45
CA LEU A 10 7.48 -28.49 -2.43
C LEU A 10 8.13 -28.63 -3.81
N TYR A 11 9.47 -28.55 -3.90
CA TYR A 11 10.21 -28.76 -5.15
C TYR A 11 9.95 -30.14 -5.76
N SER A 12 10.06 -31.21 -4.98
CA SER A 12 9.84 -32.59 -5.44
C SER A 12 8.37 -32.98 -5.64
N GLY A 13 7.43 -32.06 -5.40
CA GLY A 13 6.00 -32.30 -5.50
C GLY A 13 5.30 -31.22 -6.30
N LYS A 14 4.59 -30.31 -5.61
CA LYS A 14 3.72 -29.31 -6.25
C LYS A 14 4.44 -28.43 -7.27
N LEU A 15 5.71 -28.09 -7.03
CA LEU A 15 6.49 -27.21 -7.90
C LEU A 15 7.23 -27.96 -9.02
N GLU A 16 7.15 -29.29 -9.10
CA GLU A 16 7.92 -30.11 -10.05
C GLU A 16 7.76 -29.63 -11.50
N HIS A 17 6.53 -29.36 -11.92
CA HIS A 17 6.19 -28.92 -13.27
C HIS A 17 6.54 -27.45 -13.58
N LEU A 18 6.97 -26.67 -12.57
CA LEU A 18 7.38 -25.28 -12.70
C LEU A 18 8.90 -25.10 -12.72
N GLN A 19 9.65 -26.17 -12.46
CA GLN A 19 11.11 -26.16 -12.41
C GLN A 19 11.73 -25.80 -13.77
N GLY A 20 12.75 -24.95 -13.72
CA GLY A 20 13.43 -24.41 -14.91
C GLY A 20 12.63 -23.32 -15.65
N ILE A 21 11.42 -23.00 -15.18
CA ILE A 21 10.56 -21.97 -15.77
C ILE A 21 10.36 -20.82 -14.78
N TYR A 22 9.74 -21.11 -13.64
CA TYR A 22 9.40 -20.12 -12.60
C TYR A 22 10.12 -20.35 -11.28
N VAL A 23 10.60 -21.56 -11.06
CA VAL A 23 11.43 -21.94 -9.92
C VAL A 23 12.68 -22.68 -10.40
N PRO A 24 13.77 -22.79 -9.62
CA PRO A 24 14.97 -23.50 -10.04
C PRO A 24 14.74 -24.98 -10.33
N GLN A 25 15.61 -25.57 -11.13
CA GLN A 25 15.71 -27.04 -11.21
C GLN A 25 16.19 -27.58 -9.87
N TYR A 26 15.46 -28.55 -9.32
CA TYR A 26 15.79 -29.23 -8.08
C TYR A 26 16.51 -30.55 -8.36
N HIS A 27 17.68 -30.71 -7.75
CA HIS A 27 18.55 -31.89 -7.95
C HIS A 27 18.51 -32.88 -6.78
N GLY A 28 17.94 -32.48 -5.64
CA GLY A 28 17.75 -33.37 -4.49
C GLY A 28 17.95 -32.69 -3.14
N HIS A 29 17.57 -33.42 -2.10
CA HIS A 29 17.75 -33.09 -0.69
C HIS A 29 18.65 -34.12 -0.06
N PHE A 30 19.76 -33.65 0.50
CA PHE A 30 20.82 -34.48 1.06
C PHE A 30 20.88 -34.26 2.56
N VAL A 31 20.93 -35.35 3.32
CA VAL A 31 20.99 -35.34 4.78
C VAL A 31 22.22 -36.13 5.21
N GLY A 32 23.01 -35.55 6.10
CA GLY A 32 24.26 -36.13 6.58
C GLY A 32 24.61 -35.67 7.99
N HIS A 33 25.80 -36.04 8.43
CA HIS A 33 26.39 -35.57 9.68
C HIS A 33 27.70 -34.86 9.37
N THR A 34 27.85 -33.67 9.92
CA THR A 34 29.09 -32.90 9.91
C THR A 34 29.65 -32.84 11.33
N ASP A 35 30.83 -32.24 11.50
CA ASP A 35 31.41 -31.99 12.83
C ASP A 35 30.53 -31.07 13.70
N GLU A 36 29.58 -30.35 13.09
CA GLU A 36 28.60 -29.48 13.75
C GLU A 36 27.29 -30.20 14.11
N GLY A 37 27.14 -31.47 13.71
CA GLY A 37 25.96 -32.30 13.97
C GLY A 37 25.16 -32.67 12.71
N PRO A 38 23.89 -33.06 12.86
CA PRO A 38 23.02 -33.36 11.72
C PRO A 38 22.82 -32.14 10.82
N THR A 39 23.12 -32.30 9.53
CA THR A 39 23.03 -31.23 8.53
C THR A 39 22.25 -31.71 7.33
N SER A 40 21.46 -30.82 6.73
CA SER A 40 20.71 -31.08 5.49
C SER A 40 20.88 -29.94 4.51
N CYS A 41 20.95 -30.22 3.22
CA CYS A 41 20.98 -29.22 2.16
C CYS A 41 20.14 -29.65 0.95
N ILE A 42 19.67 -28.67 0.20
CA ILE A 42 19.10 -28.87 -1.13
C ILE A 42 20.09 -28.38 -2.18
N VAL A 43 20.06 -29.00 -3.35
CA VAL A 43 20.85 -28.57 -4.51
C VAL A 43 19.89 -28.11 -5.60
N LEU A 44 20.06 -26.85 -6.02
CA LEU A 44 19.25 -26.17 -7.02
C LEU A 44 20.14 -25.65 -8.16
N ASP A 45 19.58 -25.47 -9.34
CA ASP A 45 20.24 -24.71 -10.42
C ASP A 45 20.52 -23.27 -9.98
N TYR A 46 21.66 -22.73 -10.43
CA TYR A 46 21.94 -21.31 -10.29
C TYR A 46 21.12 -20.52 -11.32
N CYS A 47 20.24 -19.64 -10.85
CA CYS A 47 19.29 -18.90 -11.68
C CYS A 47 19.57 -17.39 -11.76
N GLY A 48 20.84 -17.00 -11.61
CA GLY A 48 21.27 -15.61 -11.69
C GLY A 48 21.34 -14.92 -10.32
N GLU A 49 21.33 -13.60 -10.34
CA GLU A 49 21.49 -12.74 -9.17
C GLU A 49 20.14 -12.23 -8.66
N GLU A 50 20.10 -11.85 -7.39
CA GLU A 50 18.94 -11.24 -6.73
C GLU A 50 18.55 -9.90 -7.40
N CYS A 51 17.28 -9.51 -7.23
CA CYS A 51 16.83 -8.20 -7.69
C CYS A 51 17.29 -7.07 -6.76
N ASP A 52 18.35 -6.34 -7.14
CA ASP A 52 18.86 -5.17 -6.39
C ASP A 52 17.87 -3.99 -6.33
N LEU A 53 16.86 -3.98 -7.20
CA LEU A 53 15.88 -2.89 -7.33
C LEU A 53 14.59 -3.23 -6.60
N LEU A 54 14.00 -2.26 -5.91
CA LEU A 54 12.63 -2.35 -5.39
C LEU A 54 11.67 -2.80 -6.50
N PHE A 55 10.69 -3.65 -6.18
CA PHE A 55 9.74 -4.20 -7.15
C PHE A 55 9.09 -3.15 -8.05
N LEU A 56 8.72 -1.99 -7.51
CA LEU A 56 8.16 -0.87 -8.26
C LEU A 56 9.10 -0.27 -9.33
N ALA A 57 10.40 -0.45 -9.17
CA ALA A 57 11.44 0.07 -10.07
C ALA A 57 11.85 -0.96 -11.14
N LEU A 58 11.32 -2.19 -11.09
CA LEU A 58 11.60 -3.20 -12.10
C LEU A 58 10.94 -2.83 -13.45
N PRO A 59 11.54 -3.22 -14.59
CA PRO A 59 10.91 -3.09 -15.89
C PRO A 59 9.51 -3.72 -15.90
N MET A 60 8.55 -3.07 -16.57
CA MET A 60 7.16 -3.53 -16.53
C MET A 60 7.01 -4.97 -17.03
N ASP A 61 7.74 -5.37 -18.08
CA ASP A 61 7.69 -6.74 -18.59
C ASP A 61 8.20 -7.77 -17.57
N PHE A 62 9.21 -7.41 -16.78
CA PHE A 62 9.69 -8.27 -15.70
C PHE A 62 8.64 -8.40 -14.59
N ARG A 63 7.98 -7.29 -14.22
CA ARG A 63 6.89 -7.30 -13.23
C ARG A 63 5.72 -8.19 -13.67
N ARG A 64 5.34 -8.13 -14.94
CA ARG A 64 4.31 -9.01 -15.53
C ARG A 64 4.72 -10.48 -15.48
N ALA A 65 5.96 -10.77 -15.87
CA ALA A 65 6.49 -12.12 -15.80
C ALA A 65 6.52 -12.64 -14.36
N PHE A 66 6.81 -11.76 -13.39
CA PHE A 66 6.88 -12.14 -11.99
C PHE A 66 5.50 -12.42 -11.41
N ALA A 67 4.50 -11.56 -11.67
CA ALA A 67 3.13 -11.86 -11.32
C ALA A 67 2.64 -13.17 -11.97
N SER A 68 3.01 -13.44 -13.21
CA SER A 68 2.68 -14.71 -13.89
C SER A 68 3.32 -15.92 -13.21
N ALA A 69 4.59 -15.80 -12.79
CA ALA A 69 5.29 -16.85 -12.04
C ALA A 69 4.58 -17.15 -10.72
N MET A 70 4.21 -16.10 -9.98
CA MET A 70 3.50 -16.25 -8.70
C MET A 70 2.08 -16.81 -8.89
N VAL A 71 1.36 -16.41 -9.93
CA VAL A 71 0.08 -17.05 -10.29
C VAL A 71 0.25 -18.54 -10.53
N ALA A 72 1.27 -18.96 -11.29
CA ALA A 72 1.55 -20.37 -11.55
C ALA A 72 1.89 -21.15 -10.26
N ILE A 73 2.66 -20.55 -9.35
CA ILE A 73 2.98 -21.13 -8.04
C ILE A 73 1.71 -21.31 -7.19
N HIS A 74 0.82 -20.32 -7.19
CA HIS A 74 -0.48 -20.43 -6.49
C HIS A 74 -1.39 -21.48 -7.13
N ASP A 75 -1.39 -21.59 -8.46
CA ASP A 75 -2.15 -22.61 -9.19
C ASP A 75 -1.62 -24.03 -8.97
N ALA A 76 -0.33 -24.17 -8.69
CA ALA A 76 0.26 -25.40 -8.18
C ALA A 76 -0.14 -25.72 -6.73
N GLY A 77 -0.86 -24.81 -6.08
CA GLY A 77 -1.37 -24.94 -4.72
C GLY A 77 -0.31 -24.61 -3.66
N VAL A 78 0.55 -23.62 -3.92
CA VAL A 78 1.59 -23.16 -3.00
C VAL A 78 1.44 -21.66 -2.75
N ARG A 79 1.51 -21.25 -1.48
CA ARG A 79 1.66 -19.85 -1.05
C ARG A 79 3.06 -19.67 -0.48
N HIS A 80 3.75 -18.58 -0.82
CA HIS A 80 5.18 -18.43 -0.53
C HIS A 80 5.49 -17.83 0.85
N PHE A 81 4.71 -16.85 1.30
CA PHE A 81 4.83 -16.04 2.52
C PHE A 81 6.08 -15.16 2.71
N ASP A 82 7.10 -15.27 1.86
CA ASP A 82 8.32 -14.47 1.98
C ASP A 82 8.77 -13.85 0.67
N ILE A 83 7.81 -13.25 -0.05
CA ILE A 83 8.10 -12.56 -1.31
C ILE A 83 8.89 -11.28 -1.03
N ARG A 84 10.20 -11.36 -1.24
CA ARG A 84 11.14 -10.23 -1.13
C ARG A 84 12.14 -10.26 -2.28
N ASN A 85 12.76 -9.11 -2.54
CA ASN A 85 13.77 -8.94 -3.58
C ASN A 85 14.85 -10.03 -3.64
N ARG A 86 15.35 -10.45 -2.47
CA ARG A 86 16.37 -11.51 -2.34
C ARG A 86 15.89 -12.91 -2.75
N ASN A 87 14.58 -13.11 -2.76
CA ASN A 87 13.95 -14.39 -3.06
C ASN A 87 13.43 -14.44 -4.51
N VAL A 88 13.83 -13.46 -5.33
CA VAL A 88 13.50 -13.37 -6.75
C VAL A 88 14.78 -13.11 -7.54
N LEU A 89 15.22 -14.13 -8.26
CA LEU A 89 16.41 -14.08 -9.08
C LEU A 89 16.08 -13.61 -10.50
N ASN A 90 17.01 -12.88 -11.12
CA ASN A 90 16.93 -12.49 -12.52
C ASN A 90 17.72 -13.48 -13.39
N ASN A 91 17.01 -14.44 -13.97
CA ASN A 91 17.57 -15.39 -14.92
C ASN A 91 17.42 -14.86 -16.35
N LYS A 92 18.42 -14.11 -16.84
CA LYS A 92 18.46 -13.59 -18.22
C LYS A 92 17.22 -12.76 -18.61
N GLY A 93 16.71 -11.97 -17.67
CA GLY A 93 15.52 -11.14 -17.86
C GLY A 93 14.20 -11.80 -17.41
N PHE A 94 14.24 -13.02 -16.89
CA PHE A 94 13.08 -13.73 -16.38
C PHE A 94 13.16 -13.91 -14.86
N PRO A 95 12.07 -13.67 -14.11
CA PRO A 95 12.03 -13.89 -12.68
C PRO A 95 11.99 -15.38 -12.36
N VAL A 96 12.86 -15.80 -11.45
CA VAL A 96 12.85 -17.14 -10.85
C VAL A 96 12.70 -16.99 -9.34
N VAL A 97 11.68 -17.62 -8.77
CA VAL A 97 11.34 -17.53 -7.36
C VAL A 97 12.05 -18.64 -6.59
N ILE A 98 12.65 -18.31 -5.45
CA ILE A 98 13.42 -19.21 -4.58
C ILE A 98 13.00 -19.05 -3.12
N ASP A 99 13.56 -19.88 -2.23
CA ASP A 99 13.40 -19.76 -0.77
C ASP A 99 11.97 -20.05 -0.29
N PHE A 100 11.52 -21.28 -0.55
CA PHE A 100 10.19 -21.75 -0.15
C PHE A 100 10.17 -22.32 1.28
N GLU A 101 11.05 -21.86 2.17
CA GLU A 101 11.14 -22.41 3.53
C GLU A 101 9.88 -22.12 4.36
N GLU A 102 9.32 -20.91 4.20
CA GLU A 102 8.08 -20.44 4.84
C GLU A 102 6.81 -20.80 4.05
N ALA A 103 6.96 -21.40 2.86
CA ALA A 103 5.85 -21.68 1.98
C ALA A 103 4.95 -22.81 2.49
N GLU A 104 3.65 -22.70 2.19
CA GLU A 104 2.64 -23.67 2.62
C GLU A 104 1.78 -24.19 1.46
N ASP A 105 1.08 -25.30 1.74
CA ASP A 105 0.01 -25.79 0.88
C ASP A 105 -1.15 -24.78 0.89
N HIS A 106 -1.59 -24.36 -0.30
CA HIS A 106 -2.56 -23.29 -0.49
C HIS A 106 -3.62 -23.70 -1.52
N GLU A 107 -4.86 -23.29 -1.29
CA GLU A 107 -5.92 -23.26 -2.30
C GLU A 107 -6.16 -21.78 -2.63
N CYS A 108 -5.82 -21.38 -3.86
CA CYS A 108 -5.94 -19.98 -4.25
C CYS A 108 -7.40 -19.61 -4.49
N GLU A 109 -7.98 -18.83 -3.59
CA GLU A 109 -9.38 -18.37 -3.66
C GLU A 109 -9.56 -17.13 -4.54
N ARG A 110 -8.57 -16.81 -5.40
CA ARG A 110 -8.67 -15.63 -6.25
C ARG A 110 -9.91 -15.73 -7.14
N THR A 111 -10.71 -14.67 -7.20
CA THR A 111 -12.00 -14.68 -7.91
C THR A 111 -11.93 -14.00 -9.28
N MET A 112 -10.81 -13.33 -9.57
CA MET A 112 -10.62 -12.54 -10.78
C MET A 112 -9.18 -12.61 -11.29
N GLU A 113 -9.00 -12.36 -12.58
CA GLU A 113 -7.69 -12.27 -13.21
C GLU A 113 -6.97 -10.95 -12.85
N ILE A 114 -5.64 -10.99 -12.87
CA ILE A 114 -4.82 -9.78 -12.73
C ILE A 114 -4.83 -9.04 -14.06
N VAL A 115 -5.65 -7.99 -14.13
CA VAL A 115 -5.70 -7.06 -15.27
C VAL A 115 -4.91 -5.80 -14.91
N GLU A 116 -4.03 -5.36 -15.80
CA GLU A 116 -3.20 -4.18 -15.57
C GLU A 116 -3.95 -2.86 -15.74
N ASN A 117 -3.45 -1.80 -15.12
CA ASN A 117 -3.89 -0.41 -15.29
C ASN A 117 -5.36 -0.14 -14.96
N ILE A 118 -6.00 -1.04 -14.21
CA ILE A 118 -7.31 -0.80 -13.57
C ILE A 118 -7.10 -0.39 -12.10
N PRO A 119 -8.09 0.25 -11.46
CA PRO A 119 -8.06 0.46 -10.01
C PRO A 119 -7.88 -0.87 -9.29
N ALA A 120 -6.99 -0.90 -8.29
CA ALA A 120 -6.80 -2.09 -7.47
C ALA A 120 -8.13 -2.51 -6.82
N PRO A 121 -8.54 -3.79 -6.94
CA PRO A 121 -9.70 -4.29 -6.21
C PRO A 121 -9.43 -4.30 -4.70
N PHE A 122 -10.48 -4.43 -3.90
CA PHE A 122 -10.28 -4.76 -2.49
C PHE A 122 -9.71 -6.18 -2.34
N ASP A 123 -8.94 -6.39 -1.28
CA ASP A 123 -8.39 -7.70 -0.90
C ASP A 123 -9.50 -8.78 -0.83
N SER A 124 -10.62 -8.45 -0.19
CA SER A 124 -11.81 -9.28 -0.03
C SER A 124 -12.54 -9.56 -1.35
N GLN A 125 -12.41 -8.68 -2.35
CA GLN A 125 -12.94 -8.93 -3.68
C GLN A 125 -12.00 -9.83 -4.48
N PHE A 126 -10.70 -9.59 -4.38
CA PHE A 126 -9.69 -10.34 -5.14
C PHE A 126 -9.57 -11.79 -4.65
N GLY A 127 -9.60 -12.03 -3.34
CA GLY A 127 -9.66 -13.37 -2.74
C GLY A 127 -8.31 -14.02 -2.43
N CYS A 128 -7.18 -13.36 -2.70
CA CYS A 128 -5.85 -13.86 -2.33
C CYS A 128 -4.95 -12.71 -1.88
N ASP A 129 -4.64 -12.64 -0.59
CA ASP A 129 -3.87 -11.58 0.06
C ASP A 129 -2.43 -11.46 -0.47
N GLU A 130 -1.70 -12.57 -0.60
CA GLU A 130 -0.31 -12.57 -1.10
C GLU A 130 -0.22 -12.04 -2.54
N LEU A 131 -1.06 -12.56 -3.45
CA LEU A 131 -1.09 -12.09 -4.84
C LEU A 131 -1.62 -10.65 -4.96
N HIS A 132 -2.58 -10.26 -4.11
CA HIS A 132 -3.10 -8.89 -4.07
C HIS A 132 -1.99 -7.91 -3.68
N GLN A 133 -1.30 -8.17 -2.57
CA GLN A 133 -0.19 -7.34 -2.10
C GLN A 133 0.93 -7.29 -3.13
N LEU A 134 1.28 -8.42 -3.75
CA LEU A 134 2.26 -8.47 -4.83
C LEU A 134 1.90 -7.54 -5.99
N CYS A 135 0.63 -7.52 -6.42
CA CYS A 135 0.19 -6.64 -7.51
C CYS A 135 0.27 -5.16 -7.15
N ILE A 136 0.04 -4.81 -5.88
CA ILE A 136 0.25 -3.45 -5.35
C ILE A 136 1.74 -3.08 -5.37
N ASP A 137 2.61 -3.97 -4.87
CA ASP A 137 4.06 -3.73 -4.79
C ASP A 137 4.70 -3.61 -6.18
N LEU A 138 4.19 -4.39 -7.14
CA LEU A 138 4.57 -4.32 -8.54
C LEU A 138 3.90 -3.14 -9.28
N ARG A 139 2.95 -2.43 -8.68
CA ARG A 139 2.16 -1.36 -9.34
C ARG A 139 1.55 -1.84 -10.68
N LEU A 140 1.01 -3.05 -10.69
CA LEU A 140 0.25 -3.57 -11.85
C LEU A 140 -1.15 -2.93 -11.90
N TRP A 141 -1.69 -2.61 -10.74
CA TRP A 141 -2.93 -1.85 -10.60
C TRP A 141 -2.64 -0.38 -10.32
N LYS A 142 -3.57 0.48 -10.72
CA LYS A 142 -3.64 1.87 -10.27
C LYS A 142 -4.10 1.88 -8.81
N PRO A 143 -3.75 2.93 -8.03
CA PRO A 143 -4.28 3.08 -6.69
C PRO A 143 -5.81 3.00 -6.67
N GLY A 144 -6.35 1.96 -6.02
CA GLY A 144 -7.80 1.75 -5.87
C GLY A 144 -8.41 2.60 -4.76
N MET A 145 -7.57 3.26 -3.96
CA MET A 145 -7.95 4.11 -2.84
C MET A 145 -7.16 5.42 -2.88
N PHE A 146 -7.73 6.49 -2.34
CA PHE A 146 -7.06 7.78 -2.19
C PHE A 146 -7.41 8.44 -0.86
N GLN A 147 -6.48 9.24 -0.33
CA GLN A 147 -6.67 9.91 0.95
C GLN A 147 -7.61 11.12 0.77
N TYR A 148 -8.64 11.19 1.61
CA TYR A 148 -9.52 12.34 1.74
C TYR A 148 -9.73 12.65 3.23
N ILE A 149 -9.28 13.84 3.63
CA ILE A 149 -9.25 14.30 5.02
C ILE A 149 -8.53 13.26 5.91
N TRP A 150 -9.25 12.55 6.78
CA TRP A 150 -8.72 11.57 7.74
C TRP A 150 -8.96 10.12 7.33
N SER A 151 -9.49 9.88 6.13
CA SER A 151 -9.95 8.55 5.68
C SER A 151 -9.45 8.21 4.27
N SER A 152 -9.31 6.92 4.01
CA SER A 152 -9.03 6.39 2.68
C SER A 152 -10.35 6.09 1.97
N GLN A 153 -10.49 6.53 0.72
CA GLN A 153 -11.74 6.48 -0.03
C GLN A 153 -11.59 5.68 -1.33
N PRO A 154 -12.57 4.85 -1.70
CA PRO A 154 -12.51 4.05 -2.93
C PRO A 154 -12.52 4.92 -4.19
N ALA A 155 -11.50 4.75 -5.03
CA ALA A 155 -11.37 5.44 -6.30
C ALA A 155 -12.58 5.17 -7.21
N ALA A 156 -12.99 3.90 -7.32
CA ALA A 156 -14.11 3.49 -8.15
C ALA A 156 -15.47 4.12 -7.74
N GLU A 157 -15.61 4.52 -6.47
CA GLU A 157 -16.85 5.08 -5.94
C GLU A 157 -16.89 6.61 -6.04
N TYR A 158 -15.76 7.27 -5.74
CA TYR A 158 -15.73 8.72 -5.52
C TYR A 158 -14.98 9.52 -6.58
N LEU A 159 -14.19 8.89 -7.46
CA LEU A 159 -13.60 9.63 -8.57
C LEU A 159 -14.70 10.24 -9.43
N CYS A 160 -14.52 11.52 -9.80
CA CYS A 160 -15.53 12.32 -10.48
C CYS A 160 -16.85 12.56 -9.71
N ARG A 161 -16.89 12.32 -8.38
CA ARG A 161 -18.08 12.56 -7.53
C ARG A 161 -17.75 13.41 -6.29
N PRO A 162 -17.28 14.66 -6.46
CA PRO A 162 -16.78 15.48 -5.36
C PRO A 162 -17.85 15.80 -4.30
N TYR A 163 -19.12 15.96 -4.69
CA TYR A 163 -20.21 16.22 -3.75
C TYR A 163 -20.56 15.00 -2.91
N SER A 164 -20.58 13.80 -3.51
CA SER A 164 -20.79 12.55 -2.76
C SER A 164 -19.62 12.26 -1.82
N LEU A 165 -18.39 12.56 -2.25
CA LEU A 165 -17.21 12.48 -1.38
C LEU A 165 -17.30 13.47 -0.21
N ALA A 166 -17.81 14.68 -0.46
CA ALA A 166 -17.98 15.68 0.59
C ALA A 166 -18.97 15.24 1.68
N GLU A 167 -19.96 14.40 1.35
CA GLU A 167 -20.91 13.83 2.32
C GLU A 167 -20.25 12.85 3.30
N THR A 168 -19.07 12.31 2.99
CA THR A 168 -18.32 11.43 3.89
C THR A 168 -17.42 12.21 4.86
N ALA A 169 -17.43 13.54 4.80
CA ALA A 169 -16.60 14.36 5.67
C ALA A 169 -17.06 14.28 7.14
N PRO A 170 -16.13 14.37 8.12
CA PRO A 170 -16.50 14.45 9.52
C PRO A 170 -17.31 15.71 9.83
N ASP A 171 -18.16 15.64 10.87
CA ASP A 171 -19.00 16.76 11.35
C ASP A 171 -18.22 18.05 11.68
N SER A 172 -16.91 17.95 11.91
CA SER A 172 -16.04 19.11 12.18
C SER A 172 -15.72 19.95 10.94
N TRP A 173 -16.00 19.45 9.74
CA TRP A 173 -15.80 20.17 8.48
C TRP A 173 -17.09 20.81 8.01
N SER A 174 -17.03 22.06 7.54
CA SER A 174 -18.16 22.62 6.82
C SER A 174 -18.32 21.90 5.48
N TYR A 175 -19.57 21.73 5.02
CA TYR A 175 -19.83 21.09 3.72
C TYR A 175 -19.11 21.82 2.56
N GLU A 176 -19.01 23.15 2.63
CA GLU A 176 -18.29 23.94 1.62
C GLU A 176 -16.78 23.64 1.60
N ASP A 177 -16.16 23.51 2.77
CA ASP A 177 -14.75 23.13 2.89
C ASP A 177 -14.51 21.69 2.41
N ALA A 178 -15.42 20.78 2.78
CA ALA A 178 -15.39 19.38 2.37
C ALA A 178 -15.47 19.24 0.84
N VAL A 179 -16.40 19.95 0.19
CA VAL A 179 -16.50 19.97 -1.28
C VAL A 179 -15.21 20.49 -1.90
N ARG A 180 -14.66 21.62 -1.42
CA ARG A 180 -13.40 22.16 -1.97
C ARG A 180 -12.24 21.19 -1.85
N GLU A 181 -12.13 20.52 -0.71
CA GLU A 181 -11.10 19.51 -0.49
C GLU A 181 -11.32 18.29 -1.38
N ALA A 182 -12.56 17.84 -1.57
CA ALA A 182 -12.92 16.75 -2.46
C ALA A 182 -12.49 17.03 -3.91
N TYR A 183 -12.76 18.24 -4.43
CA TYR A 183 -12.25 18.66 -5.74
C TYR A 183 -10.72 18.60 -5.80
N ARG A 184 -10.02 19.12 -4.78
CA ARG A 184 -8.56 19.16 -4.75
C ARG A 184 -7.94 17.75 -4.79
N VAL A 185 -8.40 16.84 -3.93
CA VAL A 185 -7.81 15.48 -3.85
C VAL A 185 -8.15 14.63 -5.07
N ILE A 186 -9.36 14.77 -5.63
CA ILE A 186 -9.73 14.06 -6.87
C ILE A 186 -8.89 14.56 -8.04
N ASP A 187 -8.71 15.88 -8.15
CA ASP A 187 -7.89 16.51 -9.19
C ASP A 187 -6.44 16.02 -9.14
N GLU A 188 -5.81 16.05 -7.96
CA GLU A 188 -4.44 15.54 -7.76
C GLU A 188 -4.33 14.05 -8.10
N HIS A 189 -5.28 13.23 -7.62
CA HIS A 189 -5.26 11.80 -7.84
C HIS A 189 -5.45 11.41 -9.32
N LEU A 190 -6.37 12.07 -10.02
CA LEU A 190 -6.60 11.82 -11.44
C LEU A 190 -5.39 12.25 -12.28
N LYS A 191 -4.78 13.40 -11.99
CA LYS A 191 -3.58 13.87 -12.70
C LYS A 191 -2.44 12.86 -12.61
N GLU A 192 -2.22 12.31 -11.42
CA GLU A 192 -1.08 11.43 -11.16
C GLU A 192 -1.32 10.01 -11.66
N PHE A 193 -2.50 9.45 -11.42
CA PHE A 193 -2.75 8.02 -11.59
C PHE A 193 -3.74 7.65 -12.70
N TYR A 194 -4.56 8.60 -13.16
CA TYR A 194 -5.60 8.39 -14.19
C TYR A 194 -5.58 9.50 -15.25
N PRO A 195 -4.43 9.76 -15.90
CA PRO A 195 -4.28 10.87 -16.84
C PRO A 195 -5.24 10.77 -18.04
N GLU A 196 -5.65 9.57 -18.41
CA GLU A 196 -6.65 9.34 -19.46
C GLU A 196 -8.05 9.85 -19.10
N ASP A 197 -8.41 9.83 -17.81
CA ASP A 197 -9.72 10.30 -17.31
C ASP A 197 -9.68 11.79 -16.94
N TYR A 198 -8.48 12.38 -16.86
CA TYR A 198 -8.30 13.75 -16.36
C TYR A 198 -8.97 14.82 -17.23
N ASN A 199 -9.00 14.65 -18.55
CA ASN A 199 -9.70 15.60 -19.44
C ASN A 199 -11.20 15.65 -19.16
N ARG A 200 -11.82 14.49 -18.94
CA ARG A 200 -13.24 14.38 -18.58
C ARG A 200 -13.52 15.05 -17.25
N TRP A 201 -12.61 14.94 -16.29
CA TRP A 201 -12.68 15.65 -15.02
C TRP A 201 -12.65 17.17 -15.21
N CYS A 202 -11.74 17.71 -16.01
CA CYS A 202 -11.70 19.15 -16.30
C CYS A 202 -13.03 19.67 -16.87
N GLU A 203 -13.60 18.97 -17.86
CA GLU A 203 -14.90 19.34 -18.44
C GLU A 203 -16.04 19.32 -17.42
N MET A 204 -15.96 18.42 -16.43
CA MET A 204 -16.94 18.33 -15.35
C MET A 204 -16.80 19.51 -14.39
N VAL A 205 -15.57 19.86 -13.99
CA VAL A 205 -15.26 21.01 -13.11
C VAL A 205 -15.72 22.32 -13.75
N ASP A 206 -15.55 22.49 -15.07
CA ASP A 206 -16.01 23.68 -15.78
C ASP A 206 -17.55 23.85 -15.72
N LYS A 207 -18.29 22.73 -15.72
CA LYS A 207 -19.76 22.72 -15.64
C LYS A 207 -20.27 22.86 -14.21
N MET A 208 -19.53 22.33 -13.24
CA MET A 208 -19.87 22.34 -11.83
C MET A 208 -18.64 22.77 -11.03
N PRO A 209 -18.39 24.08 -10.91
CA PRO A 209 -17.22 24.55 -10.19
C PRO A 209 -17.36 24.36 -8.67
N PRO A 210 -16.24 24.21 -7.94
CA PRO A 210 -16.27 24.25 -6.49
C PRO A 210 -16.82 25.58 -5.97
N PRO A 211 -17.38 25.62 -4.76
CA PRO A 211 -17.85 26.85 -4.14
C PRO A 211 -16.75 27.93 -4.13
N SER A 212 -17.07 29.12 -4.64
CA SER A 212 -16.15 30.26 -4.57
C SER A 212 -16.07 30.74 -3.13
N ARG A 213 -14.84 30.93 -2.59
CA ARG A 213 -14.66 31.62 -1.31
C ARG A 213 -15.37 32.96 -1.37
N SER A 214 -16.51 33.12 -0.70
CA SER A 214 -17.10 34.43 -0.55
C SER A 214 -16.09 35.29 0.20
N CYS A 215 -15.61 36.35 -0.43
CA CYS A 215 -14.77 37.34 0.23
C CYS A 215 -15.66 38.12 1.21
N SER A 216 -15.88 37.59 2.42
CA SER A 216 -16.51 38.33 3.51
C SER A 216 -15.47 39.24 4.18
N ARG A 217 -14.92 40.19 3.41
CA ARG A 217 -14.41 41.43 3.99
C ARG A 217 -15.59 42.37 4.18
N VAL A 218 -16.36 42.15 5.23
CA VAL A 218 -17.05 43.27 5.87
C VAL A 218 -16.00 43.95 6.74
N CYS A 219 -15.28 44.90 6.15
CA CYS A 219 -14.61 45.93 6.94
C CYS A 219 -15.73 46.76 7.57
N ASN A 220 -16.13 46.41 8.79
CA ASN A 220 -16.81 47.38 9.64
C ASN A 220 -15.76 48.41 10.07
N GLU A 221 -15.66 49.48 9.29
CA GLU A 221 -15.18 50.75 9.81
C GLU A 221 -16.14 51.20 10.91
N MET A 222 -15.65 51.32 12.14
CA MET A 222 -16.14 52.31 13.09
C MET A 222 -14.95 53.08 13.70
N PRO A 223 -15.10 54.40 13.92
CA PRO A 223 -14.02 55.36 14.13
C PRO A 223 -13.49 55.36 15.58
N PRO A 224 -12.35 56.03 15.85
CA PRO A 224 -11.73 56.01 17.17
C PRO A 224 -12.43 56.97 18.13
N SER A 225 -12.78 56.50 19.32
CA SER A 225 -13.00 57.36 20.48
C SER A 225 -11.84 57.19 21.46
N ALA A 226 -11.02 58.24 21.54
CA ALA A 226 -9.98 58.39 22.53
C ALA A 226 -10.56 58.78 23.90
N SER A 227 -9.75 58.51 24.93
CA SER A 227 -9.66 59.13 26.27
C SER A 227 -10.11 58.23 27.42
N ALA A 228 -9.43 58.05 28.54
CA ALA A 228 -8.05 58.25 29.03
C ALA A 228 -8.12 58.10 30.58
N LEU A 229 -7.06 57.55 31.19
CA LEU A 229 -6.61 57.72 32.59
C LEU A 229 -7.43 56.97 33.68
N SER A 230 -6.88 56.36 34.72
CA SER A 230 -5.58 56.44 35.44
C SER A 230 -5.41 55.15 36.29
N ALA A 231 -4.22 54.54 36.42
CA ALA A 231 -3.32 54.57 37.61
C ALA A 231 -4.04 54.33 38.97
N SER A 232 -3.62 53.46 39.89
CA SER A 232 -2.26 53.12 40.30
C SER A 232 -2.23 51.95 41.34
N ASP A 233 -1.01 51.44 41.57
CA ASP A 233 -0.47 50.88 42.82
C ASP A 233 -0.72 49.41 43.25
N ASP A 234 0.34 48.61 43.02
CA ASP A 234 0.88 47.48 43.81
C ASP A 234 1.23 47.89 45.27
N PRO A 235 1.77 47.01 46.16
CA PRO A 235 1.74 45.54 46.27
C PRO A 235 1.46 45.07 47.73
N LEU A 236 1.36 43.76 47.98
CA LEU A 236 2.08 43.09 49.10
C LEU A 236 1.86 41.57 49.11
N SER A 237 3.01 40.90 49.11
CA SER A 237 3.31 39.49 49.29
C SER A 237 2.68 38.86 50.53
N LEU A 238 2.42 37.55 50.51
CA LEU A 238 3.05 36.55 51.40
C LEU A 238 2.49 35.13 51.19
N GLU A 239 3.44 34.20 51.12
CA GLU A 239 3.37 32.80 51.58
C GLU A 239 2.63 31.74 50.73
N SER A 240 3.44 31.00 49.97
CA SER A 240 3.33 29.53 49.86
C SER A 240 3.93 28.90 51.15
N PRO A 241 3.57 27.66 51.58
CA PRO A 241 4.05 26.48 50.86
C PRO A 241 3.21 25.16 50.95
N SER A 242 3.36 24.38 49.88
CA SER A 242 3.67 22.93 49.89
C SER A 242 2.59 21.84 49.97
N ARG A 243 2.91 20.77 49.19
CA ARG A 243 2.47 19.36 49.20
C ARG A 243 1.13 19.06 48.55
N GLY A 244 0.99 18.06 47.67
CA GLY A 244 1.86 17.01 47.14
C GLY A 244 1.09 16.26 46.05
N HIS A 245 1.74 15.92 44.94
CA HIS A 245 2.11 14.55 44.51
C HIS A 245 0.98 13.52 44.22
N TYR A 246 1.18 12.82 43.09
CA TYR A 246 0.60 11.57 42.55
C TYR A 246 -0.47 11.77 41.47
N MET A 247 -0.12 11.63 40.19
CA MET A 247 0.30 10.46 39.37
C MET A 247 -0.86 9.78 38.64
N TYR A 248 -0.68 9.76 37.32
CA TYR A 248 -1.13 8.77 36.34
C TYR A 248 -1.34 7.36 36.91
N ASN A 249 -2.39 6.67 36.46
CA ASN A 249 -2.22 5.50 35.60
C ASN A 249 -3.54 4.91 35.07
N ARG A 250 -3.46 4.55 33.78
CA ARG A 250 -4.07 3.42 33.05
C ARG A 250 -5.59 3.31 32.99
#